data_AF-E1L8E9-F1
#
_entry.id   AF-E1L8E9-F1
#
_cell.length_a   1.000
_cell.length_b   1.000
_cell.length_c   1.000
_cell.angle_alpha   90.00
_cell.angle_beta   90.00
_cell.angle_gamma   90.00
#
_symmetry.space_group_name_H-M   'P 1'
#
loop_
_entity.id
_entity.type
_entity.pdbx_description
1 polymer ?
#
loop_
_entity_poly.entity_id
_entity_poly.type
_entity_poly.pdbx_seq_one_letter_code
_entity_poly.pdbx_strand_id
1 'polypeptide(L)'
;MKKLAILTLTFLALTGSAYAVNIGDLENARGYSYMYRMNGQQYYADNRVIVRAGEGNNYEIIAKTYSHQGAMYYMTEYINHYYFNQDADTIYWTQDEINLIDARTGQILRRNIKKNPKLKELKPDTYGYMQAIYSKNMAIAAGQLKEVSK
;
A
#
# COMPACT_ATOMS: atom_id res chain seq x y z
N MET A 1 28.65 14.90 -28.91
CA MET A 1 28.55 13.70 -28.05
C MET A 1 28.62 14.15 -26.59
N LYS A 2 27.47 14.24 -25.90
CA LYS A 2 27.43 14.49 -24.45
C LYS A 2 26.92 13.21 -23.79
N LYS A 3 27.77 12.61 -22.95
CA LYS A 3 27.52 11.33 -22.28
C LYS A 3 26.33 11.50 -21.33
N LEU A 4 25.23 10.79 -21.60
CA LEU A 4 24.14 10.66 -20.65
C LEU A 4 24.58 9.60 -19.64
N ALA A 5 25.00 10.04 -18.45
CA ALA A 5 25.21 9.14 -17.33
C ALA A 5 23.83 8.66 -16.87
N ILE A 6 23.45 7.46 -17.29
CA ILE A 6 22.30 6.76 -16.73
C ILE A 6 22.70 6.40 -15.30
N LEU A 7 22.11 7.10 -14.34
CA LEU A 7 22.23 6.80 -12.93
C LEU A 7 21.53 5.46 -12.67
N THR A 8 22.30 4.38 -12.60
CA THR A 8 21.81 3.08 -12.13
C THR A 8 21.40 3.24 -10.66
N LEU A 9 20.09 3.33 -10.41
CA LEU A 9 19.53 3.31 -9.07
C LEU A 9 19.56 1.86 -8.57
N THR A 10 20.60 1.52 -7.82
CA THR A 10 20.70 0.24 -7.13
C THR A 10 19.63 0.19 -6.03
N PHE A 11 18.48 -0.42 -6.31
CA PHE A 11 17.52 -0.79 -5.27
C PHE A 11 18.17 -1.89 -4.41
N LEU A 12 18.78 -1.50 -3.29
CA LEU A 12 19.13 -2.47 -2.26
C LEU A 12 17.81 -2.98 -1.67
N ALA A 13 17.63 -4.29 -1.84
CA ALA A 13 16.41 -5.03 -1.62
C ALA A 13 15.80 -4.86 -0.22
N LEU A 14 14.52 -4.52 -0.16
CA LEU A 14 13.66 -4.97 0.94
C LEU A 14 13.15 -6.38 0.60
N THR A 15 14.05 -7.36 0.56
CA THR A 15 13.66 -8.75 0.85
C THR A 15 13.48 -8.86 2.36
N GLY A 16 12.53 -8.11 2.91
CA GLY A 16 11.89 -8.57 4.13
C GLY A 16 11.26 -9.89 3.75
N SER A 17 11.68 -10.99 4.38
CA SER A 17 10.96 -12.25 4.29
C SER A 17 9.47 -11.94 4.37
N ALA A 18 8.67 -12.56 3.50
CA ALA A 18 7.23 -12.48 3.55
C ALA A 18 6.76 -13.07 4.90
N TYR A 19 6.90 -12.29 5.97
CA TYR A 19 6.43 -12.64 7.29
C TYR A 19 4.92 -12.71 7.19
N ALA A 20 4.37 -13.85 7.58
CA ALA A 20 2.94 -14.06 7.65
C ALA A 20 2.36 -13.13 8.72
N VAL A 21 1.70 -12.06 8.28
CA VAL A 21 1.14 -11.04 9.17
C VAL A 21 -0.02 -11.63 9.96
N ASN A 22 0.07 -11.59 11.28
CA ASN A 22 -1.01 -12.01 12.18
C ASN A 22 -1.53 -10.84 13.01
N ILE A 23 -2.62 -11.05 13.74
CA ILE A 23 -3.32 -10.02 14.50
C ILE A 23 -2.46 -9.43 15.61
N GLY A 24 -1.59 -10.25 16.23
CA GLY A 24 -0.65 -9.79 17.23
C GLY A 24 0.35 -8.78 16.67
N ASP A 25 0.77 -8.91 15.41
CA ASP A 25 1.66 -7.93 14.78
C ASP A 25 0.95 -6.59 14.55
N LEU A 26 -0.33 -6.64 14.17
CA LEU A 26 -1.16 -5.46 13.95
C LEU A 26 -1.46 -4.71 15.25
N GLU A 27 -1.91 -5.43 16.29
CA GLU A 27 -2.27 -4.85 17.60
C GLU A 27 -1.07 -4.27 18.35
N ASN A 28 0.13 -4.81 18.13
CA ASN A 28 1.38 -4.28 18.69
C ASN A 28 2.07 -3.25 17.79
N ALA A 29 1.42 -2.81 16.71
CA ALA A 29 1.90 -1.79 15.79
C ALA A 29 3.33 -2.06 15.25
N ARG A 30 3.66 -3.33 14.93
CA ARG A 30 5.01 -3.76 14.49
C ARG A 30 5.34 -3.37 13.04
N GLY A 31 5.30 -2.07 12.76
CA GLY A 31 5.37 -1.52 11.41
C GLY A 31 4.00 -1.35 10.76
N TYR A 32 2.94 -1.30 11.57
CA TYR A 32 1.57 -1.07 11.12
C TYR A 32 0.97 0.13 11.82
N SER A 33 0.14 0.88 11.10
CA SER A 33 -0.59 2.02 11.66
C SER A 33 -2.08 1.76 11.68
N TYR A 34 -2.71 1.96 12.84
CA TYR A 34 -4.14 1.85 12.99
C TYR A 34 -4.86 2.95 12.20
N MET A 35 -5.88 2.55 11.43
CA MET A 35 -6.75 3.43 10.66
C MET A 35 -8.18 3.30 11.18
N TYR A 36 -8.78 4.42 11.57
CA TYR A 36 -10.15 4.42 12.07
C TYR A 36 -11.19 4.15 10.96
N ARG A 37 -12.18 3.29 11.25
CA ARG A 37 -13.38 3.13 10.41
C ARG A 37 -14.65 3.05 11.23
N MET A 38 -15.73 3.49 10.61
CA MET A 38 -17.10 3.26 11.05
C MET A 38 -17.50 1.78 10.83
N ASN A 39 -18.37 1.26 11.70
CA ASN A 39 -18.95 -0.10 11.69
C ASN A 39 -18.09 -1.22 12.31
N GLY A 40 -17.23 -0.90 13.30
CA GLY A 40 -16.55 -1.90 14.14
C GLY A 40 -15.43 -2.69 13.47
N GLN A 41 -15.07 -2.34 12.22
CA GLN A 41 -13.90 -2.86 11.54
C GLN A 41 -12.65 -2.11 11.97
N GLN A 42 -11.61 -2.84 12.36
CA GLN A 42 -10.28 -2.28 12.58
C GLN A 42 -9.48 -2.41 11.29
N TYR A 43 -8.79 -1.35 10.89
CA TYR A 43 -7.91 -1.36 9.72
C TYR A 43 -6.49 -1.02 10.13
N TYR A 44 -5.53 -1.65 9.48
CA TYR A 44 -4.11 -1.41 9.67
C TYR A 44 -3.45 -1.18 8.32
N ALA A 45 -2.73 -0.07 8.17
CA ALA A 45 -1.89 0.18 7.02
C ALA A 45 -0.51 -0.44 7.26
N ASP A 46 -0.01 -1.18 6.28
CA ASP A 46 1.41 -1.54 6.25
C ASP A 46 2.23 -0.28 6.03
N ASN A 47 3.17 0.00 6.92
CA ASN A 47 4.05 1.15 6.79
C ASN A 47 5.14 0.91 5.74
N ARG A 48 5.19 -0.29 5.17
CA ARG A 48 6.07 -0.66 4.07
C ARG A 48 5.28 -0.64 2.78
N VAL A 49 5.72 0.23 1.88
CA VAL A 49 5.15 0.38 0.55
C VAL A 49 6.20 0.07 -0.50
N ILE A 50 5.73 -0.33 -1.68
CA ILE A 50 6.57 -0.54 -2.86
C ILE A 50 6.27 0.58 -3.84
N VAL A 51 7.31 1.33 -4.23
CA VAL A 51 7.21 2.35 -5.27
C VAL A 51 7.73 1.80 -6.59
N ARG A 52 6.98 2.03 -7.67
CA ARG A 52 7.39 1.76 -9.04
C ARG A 52 7.37 3.06 -9.83
N ALA A 53 8.49 3.37 -10.48
CA ALA A 53 8.57 4.52 -11.38
C ALA A 53 7.66 4.29 -12.60
N GLY A 54 6.89 5.32 -12.97
CA GLY A 54 6.13 5.37 -14.21
C GLY A 54 6.83 6.25 -15.25
N GLU A 55 6.13 6.52 -16.35
CA GLU A 55 6.58 7.47 -17.36
C GLU A 55 6.50 8.92 -16.84
N GLY A 56 7.52 9.73 -17.12
CA GLY A 56 7.58 11.12 -16.68
C GLY A 56 7.64 11.26 -15.16
N ASN A 57 6.81 12.14 -14.60
CA ASN A 57 6.72 12.35 -13.15
C ASN A 57 5.73 11.39 -12.46
N ASN A 58 5.19 10.41 -13.18
CA ASN A 58 4.22 9.47 -12.64
C ASN A 58 4.88 8.34 -11.85
N TYR A 59 4.17 7.81 -10.86
CA TYR A 59 4.61 6.63 -10.12
C TYR A 59 3.43 5.83 -9.58
N GLU A 60 3.66 4.54 -9.34
CA GLU A 60 2.74 3.63 -8.67
C GLU A 60 3.24 3.36 -7.25
N ILE A 61 2.34 3.42 -6.27
CA ILE A 61 2.57 2.90 -4.93
C ILE A 61 1.68 1.69 -4.71
N ILE A 62 2.30 0.56 -4.40
CA ILE A 62 1.61 -0.65 -3.96
C ILE A 62 1.69 -0.69 -2.44
N ALA A 63 0.52 -0.69 -1.81
CA ALA A 63 0.38 -0.70 -0.37
C ALA A 63 -0.62 -1.77 0.07
N LYS A 64 -0.33 -2.37 1.22
CA LYS A 64 -1.20 -3.35 1.83
C LYS A 64 -1.99 -2.71 2.95
N THR A 65 -3.26 -3.07 3.03
CA THR A 65 -4.08 -2.78 4.22
C THR A 65 -4.68 -4.07 4.74
N TYR A 66 -4.76 -4.17 6.06
CA TYR A 66 -5.34 -5.31 6.75
C TYR A 66 -6.63 -4.85 7.42
N SER A 67 -7.66 -5.69 7.42
CA SER A 67 -8.84 -5.48 8.24
C SER A 67 -9.23 -6.72 9.02
N HIS A 68 -9.82 -6.51 10.19
CA HIS A 68 -10.52 -7.56 10.93
C HIS A 68 -11.74 -6.97 11.65
N GLN A 69 -12.68 -7.85 12.00
CA GLN A 69 -13.86 -7.51 12.82
C GLN A 69 -13.80 -8.30 14.12
N GLY A 70 -13.70 -7.60 15.25
CA GLY A 70 -13.83 -8.19 16.59
C GLY A 70 -13.00 -9.46 16.83
N ALA A 71 -13.52 -10.36 17.67
CA ALA A 71 -12.92 -11.64 18.06
C ALA A 71 -13.10 -12.73 16.99
N MET A 72 -12.73 -12.46 15.73
CA MET A 72 -12.85 -13.42 14.63
C MET A 72 -11.48 -13.90 14.16
N TYR A 73 -11.37 -15.21 13.96
CA TYR A 73 -10.16 -15.95 13.54
C TYR A 73 -9.58 -15.56 12.17
N TYR A 74 -10.11 -14.52 11.51
CA TYR A 74 -9.77 -14.16 10.15
C TYR A 74 -9.50 -12.67 10.00
N MET A 75 -8.52 -12.35 9.17
CA MET A 75 -8.26 -11.00 8.68
C MET A 75 -8.33 -10.97 7.16
N THR A 76 -8.60 -9.80 6.60
CA THR A 76 -8.57 -9.57 5.17
C THR A 76 -7.36 -8.69 4.83
N GLU A 77 -6.50 -9.15 3.93
CA GLU A 77 -5.46 -8.33 3.32
C GLU A 77 -5.96 -7.79 1.98
N TYR A 78 -5.80 -6.50 1.77
CA TYR A 78 -6.10 -5.82 0.52
C TYR A 78 -4.79 -5.34 -0.11
N ILE A 79 -4.53 -5.74 -1.36
CA ILE A 79 -3.42 -5.21 -2.14
C ILE A 79 -3.94 -4.04 -2.96
N ASN A 80 -3.50 -2.83 -2.62
CA ASN A 80 -3.96 -1.59 -3.23
C ASN A 80 -2.86 -1.01 -4.10
N HIS A 81 -3.25 -0.55 -5.27
CA HIS A 81 -2.39 0.10 -6.24
C HIS A 81 -2.86 1.54 -6.40
N TYR A 82 -1.97 2.49 -6.11
CA TYR A 82 -2.21 3.91 -6.24
C TYR A 82 -1.30 4.49 -7.31
N TYR A 83 -1.89 5.00 -8.39
CA TYR A 83 -1.18 5.66 -9.49
C TYR A 83 -1.24 7.16 -9.28
N PHE A 84 -0.09 7.78 -9.07
CA PHE A 84 0.04 9.21 -8.90
C PHE A 84 0.47 9.84 -10.22
N ASN A 85 -0.32 10.82 -10.67
CA ASN A 85 0.09 11.74 -11.72
C ASN A 85 0.42 13.09 -11.09
N GLN A 86 1.71 13.41 -11.05
CA GLN A 86 2.20 14.64 -10.42
C GLN A 86 1.85 15.89 -11.23
N ASP A 87 1.86 15.78 -12.56
CA ASP A 87 1.62 16.93 -13.44
C ASP A 87 0.16 17.37 -13.40
N ALA A 88 -0.76 16.41 -13.29
CA ALA A 88 -2.20 16.65 -13.20
C ALA A 88 -2.74 16.73 -11.76
N ASP A 89 -1.90 16.48 -10.75
CA ASP A 89 -2.28 16.35 -9.34
C ASP A 89 -3.48 15.39 -9.12
N THR A 90 -3.45 14.25 -9.84
CA THR A 90 -4.50 13.22 -9.75
C THR A 90 -3.97 11.91 -9.20
N ILE A 91 -4.85 11.17 -8.51
CA ILE A 91 -4.56 9.85 -7.98
C ILE A 91 -5.62 8.88 -8.50
N TYR A 92 -5.18 7.80 -9.11
CA TYR A 92 -6.05 6.68 -9.46
C TYR A 92 -5.77 5.49 -8.56
N TRP A 93 -6.80 4.72 -8.25
CA TRP A 93 -6.72 3.55 -7.41
C TRP A 93 -7.33 2.34 -8.11
N THR A 94 -6.68 1.20 -7.91
CA THR A 94 -7.26 -0.10 -8.17
C THR A 94 -6.87 -1.09 -7.07
N GLN A 95 -7.63 -2.17 -6.98
CA GLN A 95 -7.38 -3.24 -6.02
C GLN A 95 -7.62 -4.56 -6.74
N ASP A 96 -6.53 -5.25 -7.04
CA ASP A 96 -6.48 -6.45 -7.85
C ASP A 96 -6.48 -7.73 -7.01
N GLU A 97 -6.04 -7.68 -5.76
CA GLU A 97 -5.98 -8.85 -4.88
C GLU A 97 -6.58 -8.59 -3.50
N ILE A 98 -7.40 -9.54 -3.03
CA ILE A 98 -7.96 -9.59 -1.69
C ILE A 98 -7.74 -10.99 -1.11
N ASN A 99 -7.02 -11.07 0.00
CA ASN A 99 -6.66 -12.33 0.63
C ASN A 99 -7.39 -12.51 1.96
N LEU A 100 -7.94 -13.70 2.18
CA LEU A 100 -8.43 -14.13 3.48
C LEU A 100 -7.29 -14.85 4.21
N ILE A 101 -7.01 -14.44 5.44
CA ILE A 101 -5.88 -14.89 6.23
C ILE A 101 -6.37 -15.40 7.59
N ASP A 102 -5.81 -16.50 8.11
CA ASP A 102 -6.00 -16.89 9.51
C ASP A 102 -5.30 -15.85 10.40
N ALA A 103 -6.09 -15.16 11.22
CA ALA A 103 -5.62 -14.02 12.00
C ALA A 103 -4.57 -14.40 13.05
N ARG A 104 -4.49 -15.67 13.48
CA ARG A 104 -3.54 -16.13 14.51
C ARG A 104 -2.20 -16.51 13.92
N THR A 105 -2.20 -17.12 12.73
CA THR A 105 -1.00 -17.68 12.12
C THR A 105 -0.45 -16.84 10.97
N GLY A 106 -1.27 -15.95 10.40
CA GLY A 106 -0.96 -15.20 9.19
C GLY A 106 -1.00 -16.04 7.91
N GLN A 107 -1.48 -17.29 7.99
CA GLN A 107 -1.61 -18.16 6.82
C GLN A 107 -2.68 -17.63 5.88
N ILE A 108 -2.34 -17.47 4.60
CA ILE A 108 -3.32 -17.18 3.56
C ILE A 108 -4.20 -18.42 3.36
N LEU A 109 -5.48 -18.29 3.69
CA LEU A 109 -6.50 -19.33 3.53
C LEU A 109 -7.09 -19.30 2.11
N ARG A 110 -7.20 -18.11 1.53
CA ARG A 110 -7.73 -17.93 0.18
C ARG A 110 -7.19 -16.67 -0.47
N ARG A 111 -6.72 -16.79 -1.72
CA ARG A 111 -6.38 -15.66 -2.58
C ARG A 111 -7.52 -15.35 -3.53
N ASN A 112 -7.93 -14.09 -3.61
CA ASN A 112 -8.93 -13.63 -4.58
C ASN A 112 -8.30 -12.57 -5.48
N ILE A 113 -7.82 -13.02 -6.63
CA ILE A 113 -7.29 -12.16 -7.68
C ILE A 113 -8.44 -11.77 -8.61
N LYS A 114 -8.68 -10.47 -8.75
CA LYS A 114 -9.69 -9.89 -9.63
C LYS A 114 -9.15 -9.86 -11.05
N LYS A 115 -9.86 -10.49 -11.99
CA LYS A 115 -9.45 -10.55 -13.40
C LYS A 115 -9.38 -9.18 -14.08
N ASN A 116 -10.29 -8.27 -13.74
CA ASN A 116 -10.40 -6.93 -14.32
C ASN A 116 -10.70 -5.90 -13.21
N PRO A 117 -9.69 -5.50 -12.43
CA PRO A 117 -9.91 -4.59 -11.32
C PRO A 117 -10.21 -3.18 -11.87
N LYS A 118 -11.28 -2.56 -11.37
CA LYS A 118 -11.72 -1.24 -11.85
C LYS A 118 -10.76 -0.15 -11.37
N LEU A 119 -10.20 0.60 -12.31
CA LEU A 119 -9.48 1.84 -12.02
C LEU A 119 -10.49 2.93 -11.65
N LYS A 120 -10.25 3.63 -10.55
CA LYS A 120 -11.08 4.73 -10.07
C LYS A 120 -10.22 5.93 -9.74
N GLU A 121 -10.62 7.11 -10.19
CA GLU A 121 -10.02 8.35 -9.69
C GLU A 121 -10.43 8.55 -8.22
N LEU A 122 -9.46 8.88 -7.37
CA LEU A 122 -9.70 9.17 -5.96
C LEU A 122 -9.86 10.68 -5.77
N LYS A 123 -11.00 11.08 -5.21
CA LYS A 123 -11.26 12.46 -4.81
C LYS A 123 -10.77 12.69 -3.37
N PRO A 124 -10.32 13.91 -3.01
CA PRO A 124 -9.72 14.21 -1.70
C PRO A 124 -10.58 13.83 -0.49
N ASP A 125 -11.90 13.81 -0.63
CA ASP A 125 -12.90 13.47 0.39
C ASP A 125 -13.13 11.96 0.55
N THR A 126 -12.41 11.12 -0.19
CA THR A 126 -12.56 9.65 -0.13
C THR A 126 -11.55 9.00 0.81
N TYR A 127 -11.98 7.95 1.52
CA TYR A 127 -11.07 7.13 2.34
C TYR A 127 -9.87 6.57 1.54
N GLY A 128 -10.10 6.22 0.27
CA GLY A 128 -9.04 5.73 -0.60
C GLY A 128 -7.97 6.79 -0.86
N TYR A 129 -8.37 8.06 -0.98
CA TYR A 129 -7.42 9.18 -1.13
C TYR A 129 -6.54 9.33 0.11
N MET A 130 -7.13 9.31 1.31
CA MET A 130 -6.36 9.37 2.56
C MET A 130 -5.33 8.23 2.67
N GLN A 131 -5.73 7.01 2.30
CA GLN A 131 -4.82 5.86 2.25
C GLN A 131 -3.69 6.04 1.24
N ALA A 132 -4.00 6.60 0.06
CA ALA A 132 -3.01 6.88 -0.96
C ALA A 132 -1.98 7.90 -0.46
N ILE A 133 -2.44 9.03 0.10
CA ILE A 133 -1.57 10.06 0.67
C ILE A 133 -0.72 9.52 1.81
N TYR A 134 -1.32 8.72 2.70
CA TYR A 134 -0.57 8.03 3.75
C TYR A 134 0.56 7.16 3.17
N SER A 135 0.24 6.35 2.16
CA SER A 135 1.20 5.47 1.49
C SER A 135 2.32 6.27 0.80
N LYS A 136 2.00 7.42 0.19
CA LYS A 136 2.98 8.37 -0.36
C LYS A 136 3.93 8.90 0.72
N ASN A 137 3.39 9.30 1.86
CA ASN A 137 4.22 9.81 2.96
C ASN A 137 5.14 8.71 3.53
N MET A 138 4.68 7.46 3.58
CA MET A 138 5.52 6.32 3.95
C MET A 138 6.64 6.07 2.94
N ALA A 139 6.35 6.18 1.63
CA ALA A 139 7.37 6.09 0.60
C ALA A 139 8.43 7.20 0.72
N ILE A 140 8.03 8.44 1.03
CA ILE A 140 8.94 9.56 1.26
C ILE A 140 9.79 9.31 2.52
N ALA A 141 9.16 8.92 3.63
CA ALA A 141 9.87 8.63 4.88
C ALA A 141 10.88 7.48 4.73
N ALA A 142 10.58 6.50 3.88
CA ALA A 142 11.48 5.41 3.54
C ALA A 142 12.56 5.78 2.51
N GLY A 143 12.60 7.03 2.03
CA GLY A 143 13.54 7.51 1.01
C GLY A 143 13.31 6.93 -0.40
N GLN A 144 12.16 6.30 -0.64
CA GLN A 144 11.79 5.73 -1.95
C GLN A 144 11.27 6.80 -2.92
N LEU A 145 10.74 7.90 -2.38
CA LEU A 145 10.31 9.08 -3.13
C LEU A 145 10.99 10.32 -2.57
N LYS A 146 11.30 11.29 -3.44
CA LYS A 146 11.73 12.62 -3.00
C LYS A 146 10.52 13.46 -2.66
N GLU A 147 10.63 14.23 -1.59
CA GLU A 147 9.67 15.29 -1.31
C GLU A 147 9.80 16.36 -2.41
N VAL A 148 8.72 16.57 -3.17
CA VAL A 148 8.64 17.66 -4.13
C VAL A 148 8.00 18.82 -3.39
N SER A 149 8.82 19.78 -2.96
CA SER A 149 8.32 21.07 -2.48
C SER A 149 7.64 21.76 -3.66
N LYS A 150 6.35 22.08 -3.50
CA LYS A 150 5.63 22.99 -4.40
C LYS A 150 6.17 24.41 -4.22
#